data_AF-A0A267ENA6-F1
#
_entry.id   AF-A0A267ENA6-F1
#
_cell.length_a   1.000
_cell.length_b   1.000
_cell.length_c   1.000
_cell.angle_alpha   90.00
_cell.angle_beta   90.00
_cell.angle_gamma   90.00
#
_symmetry.space_group_name_H-M   'P 1'
#
loop_
_entity.id
_entity.type
_entity.pdbx_description
1 polymer ?
#
loop_
_entity_poly.entity_id
_entity_poly.type
_entity_poly.pdbx_seq_one_letter_code
_entity_poly.pdbx_strand_id
1 'polypeptide(L)'
;HLYFNNSANSVLTFDSMATQAGATAVPSKEYVDKTLTEQDKLLADLFQSFVGYTRRTSKQRDNGDDIATIVGACAQSEKYDKTTKASLGEVATVLANVEEYRDNHVRNLENHVLHELAKFGNQHRGSQTNLRRSLSQSQRRKSGANGQSQAEQTFSRELIDFESRRVTGLRSVLQNYMFSELAWHLKAAELYSNAFKALQAIDENEDVEDFRRSLQLPRETQSLKSTDRHQLPGGGTGTLS
;
A
#
# COMPACT_ATOMS: atom_id res chain seq x y z
N HIS A 1 -15.46 7.17 6.14
CA HIS A 1 -16.50 6.18 5.79
C HIS A 1 -17.07 6.53 4.41
N LEU A 2 -16.42 6.09 3.33
CA LEU A 2 -17.01 6.11 1.99
C LEU A 2 -17.61 4.72 1.74
N TYR A 3 -18.86 4.54 2.16
CA TYR A 3 -19.67 3.40 1.75
C TYR A 3 -20.07 3.63 0.28
N PHE A 4 -19.33 3.03 -0.65
CA PHE A 4 -19.92 2.76 -1.97
C PHE A 4 -20.92 1.62 -1.79
N ASN A 5 -22.18 2.02 -1.69
CA ASN A 5 -23.35 1.17 -1.59
C ASN A 5 -23.38 0.21 -2.79
N ASN A 6 -23.02 -1.06 -2.58
CA ASN A 6 -22.99 -2.09 -3.61
C ASN A 6 -24.39 -2.70 -3.81
N SER A 7 -25.36 -1.85 -4.17
CA SER A 7 -26.70 -2.27 -4.57
C SER A 7 -26.79 -2.33 -6.11
N ALA A 8 -25.96 -3.18 -6.72
CA ALA A 8 -26.13 -3.58 -8.11
C ALA A 8 -25.44 -4.93 -8.35
N ASN A 9 -25.74 -5.92 -7.51
CA ASN A 9 -25.52 -7.31 -7.84
C ASN A 9 -26.62 -7.74 -8.82
N SER A 10 -26.64 -7.18 -10.04
CA SER A 10 -27.19 -7.92 -11.17
C SER A 10 -26.15 -8.98 -11.49
N VAL A 11 -26.35 -10.13 -10.84
CA VAL A 11 -25.79 -11.40 -11.24
C VAL A 11 -26.01 -11.49 -12.75
N LEU A 12 -24.95 -11.24 -13.54
CA LEU A 12 -24.89 -11.74 -14.89
C LEU A 12 -24.85 -13.24 -14.72
N THR A 13 -26.04 -13.82 -14.72
CA THR A 13 -26.29 -15.23 -14.59
C THR A 13 -25.47 -15.91 -15.67
N PHE A 14 -24.61 -16.83 -15.23
CA PHE A 14 -23.90 -17.78 -16.08
C PHE A 14 -24.86 -18.62 -16.95
N ASP A 15 -26.17 -18.49 -16.76
CA ASP A 15 -27.23 -18.97 -17.67
C ASP A 15 -27.06 -18.48 -19.11
N SER A 16 -26.48 -17.30 -19.32
CA SER A 16 -26.26 -16.80 -20.68
C SER A 16 -25.20 -17.60 -21.46
N MET A 17 -24.29 -18.32 -20.78
CA MET A 17 -23.33 -19.21 -21.46
C MET A 17 -23.84 -20.65 -21.55
N ALA A 18 -24.79 -21.04 -20.70
CA ALA A 18 -25.45 -22.35 -20.77
C ALA A 18 -26.47 -22.47 -21.91
N THR A 19 -26.92 -21.34 -22.48
CA THR A 19 -27.96 -21.31 -23.52
C THR A 19 -27.41 -21.50 -24.95
N GLN A 20 -26.10 -21.62 -25.14
CA GLN A 20 -25.47 -21.93 -26.44
C GLN A 20 -24.48 -23.11 -26.36
N ALA A 21 -24.89 -24.23 -25.76
CA ALA A 21 -24.35 -25.54 -26.11
C ALA A 21 -25.25 -26.62 -25.53
N GLY A 22 -25.77 -27.51 -26.38
CA GLY A 22 -26.31 -28.79 -25.93
C GLY A 22 -25.19 -29.68 -25.36
N ALA A 23 -24.72 -29.38 -24.15
CA ALA A 23 -23.63 -30.10 -23.51
C ALA A 23 -24.06 -30.62 -22.13
N THR A 24 -24.82 -31.71 -22.14
CA THR A 24 -25.05 -32.59 -20.98
C THR A 24 -23.84 -33.47 -20.66
N ALA A 25 -22.66 -33.19 -21.22
CA ALA A 25 -21.46 -34.01 -21.07
C ALA A 25 -20.53 -33.45 -20.00
N VAL A 26 -20.23 -34.26 -18.98
CA VAL A 26 -19.20 -33.96 -17.98
C VAL A 26 -17.87 -33.65 -18.69
N PRO A 27 -17.20 -32.54 -18.37
CA PRO A 27 -15.94 -32.16 -19.02
C PRO A 27 -14.85 -33.23 -18.85
N SER A 28 -13.98 -33.35 -19.84
CA SER A 28 -12.91 -34.35 -19.80
C SER A 28 -11.92 -34.05 -18.67
N LYS A 29 -11.30 -35.11 -18.11
CA LYS A 29 -10.30 -34.97 -17.06
C LYS A 29 -9.12 -34.09 -17.49
N GLU A 30 -8.66 -34.27 -18.71
CA GLU A 30 -7.55 -33.48 -19.27
C GLU A 30 -7.90 -31.99 -19.37
N TYR A 31 -9.12 -31.66 -19.80
CA TYR A 31 -9.58 -30.28 -19.87
C TYR A 31 -9.63 -29.63 -18.48
N VAL A 32 -10.21 -30.33 -17.49
CA VAL A 32 -10.26 -29.85 -16.10
C VAL A 32 -8.84 -29.68 -15.55
N ASP A 33 -7.98 -30.67 -15.69
CA ASP A 33 -6.61 -30.63 -15.17
C ASP A 33 -5.79 -29.49 -15.78
N LYS A 34 -5.92 -29.24 -17.10
CA LYS A 34 -5.27 -28.12 -17.79
C LYS A 34 -5.78 -26.77 -17.26
N THR A 35 -7.09 -26.62 -17.17
CA THR A 35 -7.74 -25.38 -16.71
C THR A 35 -7.33 -25.04 -15.28
N LEU A 36 -7.38 -26.01 -14.38
CA LEU A 36 -6.99 -25.82 -12.97
C LEU A 36 -5.52 -25.44 -12.83
N THR A 37 -4.64 -26.04 -13.64
CA THR A 37 -3.20 -25.73 -13.66
C THR A 37 -2.94 -24.30 -14.13
N GLU A 38 -3.65 -23.86 -15.18
CA GLU A 38 -3.57 -22.49 -15.68
C GLU A 38 -4.07 -21.47 -14.65
N GLN A 39 -5.20 -21.74 -14.00
CA GLN A 39 -5.74 -20.90 -12.93
C GLN A 39 -4.76 -20.76 -11.76
N ASP A 40 -4.12 -21.85 -11.33
CA ASP A 40 -3.13 -21.81 -10.25
C ASP A 40 -1.87 -21.03 -10.64
N LYS A 41 -1.44 -21.13 -11.89
CA LYS A 41 -0.32 -20.33 -12.42
C LYS A 41 -0.65 -18.84 -12.38
N LEU A 42 -1.82 -18.45 -12.90
CA LEU A 42 -2.26 -17.05 -12.91
C LEU A 42 -2.38 -16.46 -11.50
N LEU A 43 -2.89 -17.25 -10.53
CA LEU A 43 -2.94 -16.82 -9.13
C LEU A 43 -1.55 -16.62 -8.53
N ALA A 44 -0.60 -17.50 -8.86
CA ALA A 44 0.78 -17.37 -8.42
C ALA A 44 1.44 -16.12 -9.02
N ASP A 45 1.27 -15.90 -10.33
CA ASP A 45 1.82 -14.72 -11.04
C ASP A 45 1.24 -13.41 -10.49
N LEU A 46 -0.07 -13.39 -10.21
CA LEU A 46 -0.74 -12.25 -9.58
C LEU A 46 -0.19 -11.98 -8.18
N PHE A 47 -0.04 -13.03 -7.36
CA PHE A 47 0.53 -12.90 -6.02
C PHE A 47 1.96 -12.34 -6.05
N GLN A 48 2.82 -12.86 -6.93
CA GLN A 48 4.19 -12.35 -7.09
C GLN A 48 4.22 -10.90 -7.56
N SER A 49 3.28 -10.52 -8.44
CA SER A 49 3.13 -9.13 -8.89
C SER A 49 2.79 -8.19 -7.74
N PHE A 50 1.85 -8.58 -6.87
CA PHE A 50 1.53 -7.79 -5.67
C PHE A 50 2.69 -7.73 -4.67
N VAL A 51 3.42 -8.82 -4.45
CA VAL A 51 4.61 -8.80 -3.57
C VAL A 51 5.63 -7.80 -4.10
N GLY A 52 5.90 -7.85 -5.41
CA GLY A 52 6.80 -6.91 -6.07
C GLY A 52 6.33 -5.46 -5.97
N TYR A 53 5.02 -5.23 -6.12
CA TYR A 53 4.40 -3.91 -5.99
C TYR A 53 4.54 -3.36 -4.57
N THR A 54 4.07 -4.09 -3.55
CA THR A 54 4.15 -3.69 -2.14
C THR A 54 5.59 -3.36 -1.71
N ARG A 55 6.57 -4.17 -2.12
CA ARG A 55 7.99 -3.89 -1.85
C ARG A 55 8.48 -2.61 -2.51
N ARG A 56 8.06 -2.32 -3.74
CA ARG A 56 8.42 -1.07 -4.42
C ARG A 56 7.77 0.13 -3.74
N THR A 57 6.52 0.01 -3.30
CA THR A 57 5.83 1.05 -2.53
C THR A 57 6.53 1.35 -1.21
N SER A 58 7.01 0.32 -0.49
CA SER A 58 7.83 0.50 0.71
C SER A 58 9.15 1.21 0.41
N LYS A 59 9.84 0.89 -0.69
CA LYS A 59 11.06 1.63 -1.09
C LYS A 59 10.76 3.08 -1.49
N GLN A 60 9.60 3.32 -2.10
CA GLN A 60 9.17 4.67 -2.43
C GLN A 60 8.94 5.49 -1.16
N ARG A 61 8.43 4.86 -0.09
CA ARG A 61 8.32 5.49 1.23
C ARG A 61 9.69 5.93 1.74
N ASP A 62 10.66 5.02 1.75
CA ASP A 62 12.02 5.32 2.23
C ASP A 62 12.64 6.53 1.50
N ASN A 63 12.52 6.55 0.18
CA ASN A 63 12.99 7.68 -0.62
C ASN A 63 12.24 8.99 -0.30
N GLY A 64 10.95 8.89 0.02
CA GLY A 64 10.14 10.05 0.42
C GLY A 64 10.56 10.60 1.79
N ASP A 65 10.87 9.72 2.75
CA ASP A 65 11.39 10.10 4.07
C ASP A 65 12.73 10.82 3.96
N ASP A 66 13.61 10.36 3.06
CA ASP A 66 14.87 11.03 2.74
C ASP A 66 14.62 12.44 2.18
N ILE A 67 13.66 12.59 1.25
CA ILE A 67 13.31 13.90 0.69
C ILE A 67 12.77 14.83 1.79
N ALA A 68 11.84 14.37 2.63
CA ALA A 68 11.28 15.15 3.72
C ALA A 68 12.38 15.63 4.68
N THR A 69 13.32 14.74 5.01
CA THR A 69 14.49 15.04 5.86
C THR A 69 15.38 16.11 5.24
N ILE A 70 15.73 15.98 3.96
CA ILE A 70 16.59 16.93 3.25
C ILE A 70 15.91 18.30 3.13
N VAL A 71 14.61 18.35 2.79
CA VAL A 71 13.86 19.61 2.74
C VAL A 71 13.84 20.30 4.10
N GLY A 72 13.66 19.54 5.18
CA GLY A 72 13.75 20.06 6.55
C GLY A 72 15.14 20.62 6.87
N ALA A 73 16.21 19.98 6.40
CA ALA A 73 17.57 20.48 6.55
C ALA A 73 17.80 21.77 5.73
N CYS A 74 17.27 21.88 4.51
CA CYS A 74 17.29 23.11 3.72
C CYS A 74 16.62 24.26 4.50
N ALA A 75 15.42 24.04 5.02
CA ALA A 75 14.71 25.01 5.85
C ALA A 75 15.56 25.48 7.05
N GLN A 76 16.23 24.55 7.74
CA GLN A 76 17.09 24.90 8.87
C GLN A 76 18.33 25.68 8.46
N SER A 77 18.86 25.44 7.25
CA SER A 77 20.02 26.13 6.71
C SER A 77 19.73 27.59 6.36
N GLU A 78 18.47 27.94 6.12
CA GLU A 78 18.06 29.33 5.89
C GLU A 78 18.25 30.18 7.15
N LYS A 79 19.05 31.25 7.00
CA LYS A 79 19.42 32.16 8.10
C LYS A 79 18.69 33.50 8.03
N TYR A 80 18.35 33.94 6.83
CA TYR A 80 17.83 35.28 6.57
C TYR A 80 16.43 35.22 5.95
N ASP A 81 16.20 34.25 5.06
CA ASP A 81 14.98 34.10 4.28
C ASP A 81 13.89 33.42 5.13
N LYS A 82 13.20 34.23 5.95
CA LYS A 82 12.30 33.74 6.99
C LYS A 82 11.04 33.06 6.42
N THR A 83 10.48 33.60 5.34
CA THR A 83 9.26 33.03 4.74
C THR A 83 9.60 31.73 4.04
N THR A 84 10.71 31.68 3.28
CA THR A 84 11.26 30.45 2.69
C THR A 84 11.54 29.40 3.78
N LYS A 85 12.20 29.77 4.87
CA LYS A 85 12.45 28.87 6.01
C LYS A 85 11.16 28.25 6.55
N ALA A 86 10.16 29.09 6.83
CA ALA A 86 8.89 28.64 7.38
C ALA A 86 8.16 27.71 6.40
N SER A 87 8.04 28.11 5.14
CA SER A 87 7.39 27.32 4.09
C SER A 87 8.06 25.99 3.84
N LEU A 88 9.40 25.93 3.75
CA LEU A 88 10.12 24.68 3.57
C LEU A 88 10.00 23.76 4.80
N GLY A 89 9.96 24.33 6.01
CA GLY A 89 9.72 23.55 7.23
C GLY A 89 8.33 22.91 7.27
N GLU A 90 7.31 23.65 6.84
CA GLU A 90 5.94 23.12 6.72
C GLU A 90 5.86 22.04 5.63
N VAL A 91 6.48 22.28 4.46
CA VAL A 91 6.55 21.27 3.38
C VAL A 91 7.23 20.00 3.85
N ALA A 92 8.36 20.08 4.56
CA ALA A 92 9.04 18.91 5.11
C ALA A 92 8.12 18.12 6.05
N THR A 93 7.37 18.81 6.91
CA THR A 93 6.40 18.18 7.83
C THR A 93 5.27 17.49 7.07
N VAL A 94 4.70 18.15 6.06
CA VAL A 94 3.65 17.58 5.23
C VAL A 94 4.15 16.37 4.45
N LEU A 95 5.37 16.41 3.90
CA LEU A 95 5.98 15.28 3.20
C LEU A 95 6.22 14.10 4.14
N ALA A 96 6.71 14.33 5.37
CA ALA A 96 6.84 13.25 6.36
C ALA A 96 5.47 12.60 6.65
N ASN A 97 4.41 13.39 6.76
CA ASN A 97 3.05 12.86 6.92
C ASN A 97 2.59 12.04 5.70
N VAL A 98 2.94 12.45 4.48
CA VAL A 98 2.64 11.67 3.26
C VAL A 98 3.25 10.27 3.37
N GLU A 99 4.48 10.17 3.86
CA GLU A 99 5.19 8.89 3.96
C GLU A 99 4.70 8.01 5.12
N GLU A 100 4.26 8.59 6.23
CA GLU A 100 3.52 7.85 7.27
C GLU A 100 2.22 7.24 6.69
N TYR A 101 1.48 8.01 5.89
CA TYR A 101 0.30 7.48 5.21
C TYR A 101 0.67 6.43 4.15
N ARG A 102 1.82 6.55 3.48
CA ARG A 102 2.31 5.53 2.54
C ARG A 102 2.67 4.25 3.27
N ASP A 103 3.24 4.33 4.46
CA ASP A 103 3.52 3.18 5.31
C ASP A 103 2.23 2.43 5.69
N ASN A 104 1.19 3.18 6.06
CA ASN A 104 -0.14 2.60 6.28
C ASN A 104 -0.71 1.96 5.01
N HIS A 105 -0.48 2.56 3.84
CA HIS A 105 -0.87 1.96 2.56
C HIS A 105 -0.11 0.66 2.27
N VAL A 106 1.21 0.59 2.54
CA VAL A 106 2.00 -0.66 2.47
C VAL A 106 1.38 -1.74 3.35
N ARG A 107 1.08 -1.43 4.61
CA ARG A 107 0.40 -2.37 5.53
C ARG A 107 -0.97 -2.81 5.01
N ASN A 108 -1.72 -1.91 4.37
CA ASN A 108 -3.01 -2.26 3.76
C ASN A 108 -2.83 -3.24 2.60
N LEU A 109 -1.84 -3.04 1.74
CA LEU A 109 -1.50 -4.00 0.68
C LEU A 109 -1.10 -5.36 1.26
N GLU A 110 -0.30 -5.39 2.33
CA GLU A 110 0.10 -6.63 2.99
C GLU A 110 -1.10 -7.37 3.59
N ASN A 111 -1.93 -6.67 4.35
CA ASN A 111 -3.00 -7.29 5.15
C ASN A 111 -4.29 -7.56 4.37
N HIS A 112 -4.65 -6.70 3.41
CA HIS A 112 -5.95 -6.77 2.73
C HIS A 112 -5.85 -7.29 1.29
N VAL A 113 -4.64 -7.31 0.71
CA VAL A 113 -4.40 -7.82 -0.64
C VAL A 113 -3.59 -9.10 -0.58
N LEU A 114 -2.35 -9.05 -0.08
CA LEU A 114 -1.45 -10.20 -0.07
C LEU A 114 -1.95 -11.32 0.85
N HIS A 115 -2.32 -11.00 2.09
CA HIS A 115 -2.84 -11.99 3.02
C HIS A 115 -4.13 -12.65 2.50
N GLU A 116 -5.09 -11.85 2.04
CA GLU A 116 -6.35 -12.38 1.52
C GLU A 116 -6.16 -13.17 0.21
N LEU A 117 -5.24 -12.77 -0.67
CA LEU A 117 -4.89 -13.53 -1.86
C LEU A 117 -4.22 -14.86 -1.52
N ALA A 118 -3.31 -14.88 -0.53
CA ALA A 118 -2.69 -16.12 -0.07
C ALA A 118 -3.73 -17.09 0.54
N LYS A 119 -4.62 -16.56 1.38
CA LYS A 119 -5.72 -17.31 1.98
C LYS A 119 -6.67 -17.87 0.91
N PHE A 120 -7.09 -17.05 -0.04
CA PHE A 120 -7.90 -17.46 -1.18
C PHE A 120 -7.18 -18.53 -2.02
N GLY A 121 -5.91 -18.32 -2.35
CA GLY A 121 -5.11 -19.27 -3.13
C GLY A 121 -4.99 -20.64 -2.46
N ASN A 122 -4.79 -20.68 -1.14
CA ASN A 122 -4.75 -21.92 -0.37
C ASN A 122 -6.10 -22.65 -0.37
N GLN A 123 -7.19 -21.92 -0.18
CA GLN A 123 -8.56 -22.48 -0.24
C GLN A 123 -8.91 -22.99 -1.64
N HIS A 124 -8.48 -22.27 -2.68
CA HIS A 124 -8.67 -22.64 -4.07
C HIS A 124 -7.96 -23.95 -4.39
N ARG A 125 -6.66 -24.07 -4.06
CA ARG A 125 -5.88 -25.31 -4.24
C ARG A 125 -6.48 -26.49 -3.48
N GLY A 126 -6.90 -26.30 -2.23
CA GLY A 126 -7.61 -27.33 -1.48
C GLY A 126 -8.89 -27.79 -2.19
N SER A 127 -9.69 -26.84 -2.69
CA SER A 127 -10.91 -27.14 -3.46
C SER A 127 -10.63 -27.86 -4.78
N GLN A 128 -9.52 -27.54 -5.47
CA GLN A 128 -9.10 -28.24 -6.67
C GLN A 128 -8.79 -29.72 -6.42
N THR A 129 -8.10 -30.04 -5.31
CA THR A 129 -7.80 -31.45 -4.97
C THR A 129 -9.09 -32.25 -4.73
N ASN A 130 -10.09 -31.64 -4.11
CA ASN A 130 -11.40 -32.26 -3.89
C ASN A 130 -12.17 -32.44 -5.21
N LEU A 131 -12.14 -31.43 -6.08
CA LEU A 131 -12.78 -31.48 -7.39
C LEU A 131 -12.19 -32.58 -8.28
N ARG A 132 -10.85 -32.74 -8.31
CA ARG A 132 -10.17 -33.84 -9.05
C ARG A 132 -10.55 -35.22 -8.51
N ARG A 133 -10.70 -35.35 -7.19
CA ARG A 133 -11.17 -36.60 -6.55
C ARG A 133 -12.60 -36.92 -6.95
N SER A 134 -13.49 -35.93 -6.91
CA SER A 134 -14.89 -36.07 -7.31
C SER A 134 -15.05 -36.46 -8.78
N LEU A 135 -14.30 -35.82 -9.68
CA LEU A 135 -14.27 -36.18 -11.10
C LEU A 135 -13.85 -37.64 -11.33
N SER A 136 -12.79 -38.08 -10.64
CA SER A 136 -12.29 -39.45 -10.74
C SER A 136 -13.31 -40.48 -10.21
N GLN A 137 -14.06 -40.13 -9.14
CA GLN A 137 -15.12 -40.98 -8.61
C GLN A 137 -16.33 -41.06 -9.55
N SER A 138 -16.76 -39.93 -10.11
CA SER A 138 -17.84 -39.87 -11.09
C SER A 138 -17.52 -40.73 -12.33
N GLN A 139 -16.29 -40.66 -12.84
CA GLN A 139 -15.85 -41.47 -13.98
C GLN A 139 -15.75 -42.97 -13.71
N ARG A 140 -15.52 -43.41 -12.46
CA ARG A 140 -15.48 -44.84 -12.08
C ARG A 140 -16.86 -45.46 -11.92
N ARG A 141 -17.90 -44.66 -11.67
CA ARG A 141 -19.29 -45.13 -11.48
C ARG A 141 -20.04 -45.41 -12.79
N LYS A 142 -19.34 -45.40 -13.93
CA LYS A 142 -19.85 -45.67 -15.29
C LYS A 142 -20.42 -47.10 -15.51
N SER A 143 -20.48 -47.95 -14.49
CA SER A 143 -20.88 -49.36 -14.63
C SER A 143 -22.38 -49.65 -14.35
N GLY A 144 -23.24 -48.64 -14.16
CA GLY A 144 -24.69 -48.84 -13.99
C GLY A 144 -25.55 -47.62 -14.37
N ALA A 145 -26.58 -47.82 -15.21
CA ALA A 145 -27.34 -46.77 -15.89
C ALA A 145 -28.01 -45.71 -14.98
N ASN A 146 -28.49 -46.08 -13.78
CA ASN A 146 -29.11 -45.12 -12.83
C ASN A 146 -28.10 -44.38 -11.93
N GLY A 147 -26.93 -44.97 -11.65
CA GLY A 147 -25.90 -44.36 -10.79
C GLY A 147 -25.06 -43.30 -11.51
N GLN A 148 -25.04 -43.36 -12.84
CA GLN A 148 -24.30 -42.44 -13.70
C GLN A 148 -24.89 -41.03 -13.66
N SER A 149 -26.21 -40.89 -13.87
CA SER A 149 -26.87 -39.57 -13.91
C SER A 149 -26.73 -38.80 -12.59
N GLN A 150 -26.83 -39.49 -11.44
CA GLN A 150 -26.70 -38.83 -10.14
C GLN A 150 -25.26 -38.36 -9.85
N ALA A 151 -24.25 -39.17 -10.17
CA ALA A 151 -22.84 -38.81 -9.95
C ALA A 151 -22.37 -37.67 -10.89
N GLU A 152 -22.87 -37.65 -12.13
CA GLU A 152 -22.61 -36.56 -13.08
C GLU A 152 -23.29 -35.27 -12.62
N GLN A 153 -24.54 -35.32 -12.14
CA GLN A 153 -25.24 -34.15 -11.56
C GLN A 153 -24.53 -33.58 -10.33
N THR A 154 -24.07 -34.44 -9.40
CA THR A 154 -23.33 -33.99 -8.22
C THR A 154 -22.02 -33.31 -8.61
N PHE A 155 -21.25 -33.90 -9.51
CA PHE A 155 -20.00 -33.29 -9.98
C PHE A 155 -20.23 -31.94 -10.67
N SER A 156 -21.26 -31.84 -11.53
CA SER A 156 -21.60 -30.58 -12.18
C SER A 156 -21.94 -29.47 -11.17
N ARG A 157 -22.64 -29.79 -10.08
CA ARG A 157 -22.91 -28.83 -9.00
C ARG A 157 -21.64 -28.40 -8.28
N GLU A 158 -20.78 -29.34 -7.92
CA GLU A 158 -19.49 -29.05 -7.26
C GLU A 158 -18.57 -28.19 -8.14
N LEU A 159 -18.60 -28.40 -9.46
CA LEU A 159 -17.86 -27.60 -10.44
C LEU A 159 -18.38 -26.16 -10.50
N ILE A 160 -19.69 -25.97 -10.53
CA ILE A 160 -20.32 -24.63 -10.51
C ILE A 160 -19.98 -23.91 -9.20
N ASP A 161 -20.09 -24.59 -8.06
CA ASP A 161 -19.76 -24.01 -6.75
C ASP A 161 -18.26 -23.70 -6.62
N PHE A 162 -17.40 -24.51 -7.24
CA PHE A 162 -15.96 -24.24 -7.32
C PHE A 162 -15.69 -22.96 -8.12
N GLU A 163 -16.26 -22.85 -9.32
CA GLU A 163 -16.03 -21.69 -10.20
C GLU A 163 -16.61 -20.39 -9.59
N SER A 164 -17.80 -20.47 -8.98
CA SER A 164 -18.42 -19.34 -8.28
C SER A 164 -17.56 -18.82 -7.13
N ARG A 165 -16.95 -19.73 -6.34
CA ARG A 165 -16.00 -19.37 -5.27
C ARG A 165 -14.72 -18.75 -5.82
N ARG A 166 -14.20 -19.25 -6.94
CA ARG A 166 -13.01 -18.70 -7.61
C ARG A 166 -13.24 -17.26 -8.05
N VAL A 167 -14.34 -17.01 -8.76
CA VAL A 167 -14.71 -15.67 -9.24
C VAL A 167 -14.93 -14.71 -8.06
N THR A 168 -15.62 -15.17 -7.02
CA THR A 168 -15.88 -14.35 -5.83
C THR A 168 -14.58 -14.00 -5.09
N GLY A 169 -13.66 -14.95 -4.92
CA GLY A 169 -12.37 -14.71 -4.28
C GLY A 169 -11.51 -13.70 -5.04
N LEU A 170 -11.40 -13.87 -6.37
CA LEU A 170 -10.70 -12.91 -7.23
C LEU A 170 -11.30 -11.51 -7.15
N ARG A 171 -12.62 -11.41 -7.27
CA ARG A 171 -13.33 -10.14 -7.15
C ARG A 171 -13.03 -9.46 -5.82
N SER A 172 -13.09 -10.21 -4.71
CA SER A 172 -12.85 -9.66 -3.37
C SER A 172 -11.43 -9.11 -3.22
N VAL A 173 -10.40 -9.86 -3.64
CA VAL A 173 -9.00 -9.42 -3.55
C VAL A 173 -8.77 -8.16 -4.40
N LEU A 174 -9.28 -8.15 -5.62
CA LEU A 174 -9.12 -7.00 -6.52
C LEU A 174 -9.87 -5.77 -6.01
N GLN A 175 -11.06 -5.94 -5.42
CA GLN A 175 -11.78 -4.86 -4.77
C GLN A 175 -10.98 -4.29 -3.59
N ASN A 176 -10.42 -5.13 -2.72
CA ASN A 176 -9.58 -4.68 -1.60
C ASN A 176 -8.37 -3.86 -2.09
N TYR A 177 -7.74 -4.29 -3.19
CA TYR A 177 -6.66 -3.55 -3.81
C TYR A 177 -7.12 -2.17 -4.31
N MET A 178 -8.21 -2.12 -5.09
CA MET A 178 -8.74 -0.85 -5.60
C MET A 178 -9.14 0.12 -4.49
N PHE A 179 -9.75 -0.37 -3.40
CA PHE A 179 -10.07 0.47 -2.24
C PHE A 179 -8.81 0.98 -1.54
N SER A 180 -7.77 0.16 -1.41
CA SER A 180 -6.51 0.56 -0.80
C SER A 180 -5.79 1.65 -1.61
N GLU A 181 -5.76 1.52 -2.94
CA GLU A 181 -5.20 2.51 -3.87
C GLU A 181 -5.99 3.82 -3.84
N LEU A 182 -7.32 3.76 -3.92
CA LEU A 182 -8.18 4.95 -3.87
C LEU A 182 -7.99 5.73 -2.57
N ALA A 183 -7.99 5.03 -1.43
CA ALA A 183 -7.79 5.66 -0.13
C ALA A 183 -6.43 6.37 -0.03
N TRP A 184 -5.37 5.72 -0.53
CA TRP A 184 -4.04 6.31 -0.61
C TRP A 184 -4.02 7.56 -1.50
N HIS A 185 -4.50 7.46 -2.73
CA HIS A 185 -4.46 8.57 -3.69
C HIS A 185 -5.25 9.79 -3.23
N LEU A 186 -6.43 9.60 -2.63
CA LEU A 186 -7.21 10.71 -2.07
C LEU A 186 -6.42 11.44 -0.99
N LYS A 187 -5.80 10.69 -0.07
CA LYS A 187 -5.03 11.30 1.02
C LYS A 187 -3.76 11.98 0.53
N ALA A 188 -3.05 11.36 -0.41
CA ALA A 188 -1.87 11.94 -1.03
C ALA A 188 -2.21 13.26 -1.73
N ALA A 189 -3.31 13.30 -2.51
CA ALA A 189 -3.75 14.52 -3.18
C ALA A 189 -4.05 15.66 -2.18
N GLU A 190 -4.73 15.36 -1.06
CA GLU A 190 -4.98 16.32 0.01
C GLU A 190 -3.67 16.88 0.59
N LEU A 191 -2.73 16.01 0.96
CA LEU A 191 -1.47 16.40 1.59
C LEU A 191 -0.56 17.18 0.63
N TYR A 192 -0.39 16.71 -0.61
CA TYR A 192 0.40 17.45 -1.61
C TYR A 192 -0.23 18.82 -1.94
N SER A 193 -1.55 18.95 -1.93
CA SER A 193 -2.21 20.25 -2.08
C SER A 193 -1.87 21.21 -0.93
N ASN A 194 -1.72 20.69 0.30
CA ASN A 194 -1.32 21.50 1.45
C ASN A 194 0.16 21.91 1.37
N ALA A 195 1.05 20.99 1.00
CA ALA A 195 2.45 21.32 0.73
C ALA A 195 2.59 22.39 -0.35
N PHE A 196 1.80 22.30 -1.42
CA PHE A 196 1.79 23.30 -2.49
C PHE A 196 1.34 24.67 -1.98
N LYS A 197 0.28 24.74 -1.15
CA LYS A 197 -0.14 26.00 -0.52
C LYS A 197 0.94 26.58 0.40
N ALA A 198 1.65 25.75 1.14
CA ALA A 198 2.76 26.19 1.98
C ALA A 198 3.89 26.84 1.15
N LEU A 199 4.20 26.29 -0.03
CA LEU A 199 5.14 26.91 -0.96
C LEU A 199 4.66 28.26 -1.50
N GLN A 200 3.36 28.45 -1.69
CA GLN A 200 2.80 29.73 -2.12
C GLN A 200 2.89 30.84 -1.07
N ALA A 201 3.21 30.50 0.18
CA ALA A 201 3.40 31.46 1.26
C ALA A 201 4.81 32.09 1.29
N ILE A 202 5.71 31.67 0.39
CA ILE A 202 7.04 32.28 0.24
C ILE A 202 6.87 33.69 -0.33
N ASP A 203 7.40 34.68 0.38
CA ASP A 203 7.51 36.07 -0.09
C ASP A 203 8.97 36.36 -0.43
N GLU A 204 9.29 36.23 -1.72
CA GLU A 204 10.64 36.46 -2.24
C GLU A 204 11.12 37.90 -1.99
N ASN A 205 10.20 38.89 -2.00
CA ASN A 205 10.58 40.29 -1.77
C ASN A 205 10.94 40.52 -0.30
N GLU A 206 10.13 40.00 0.62
CA GLU A 206 10.41 40.08 2.05
C GLU A 206 11.74 39.39 2.39
N ASP A 207 11.95 38.18 1.88
CA ASP A 207 13.16 37.41 2.11
C ASP A 207 14.41 38.11 1.56
N VAL A 208 14.34 38.66 0.33
CA VAL A 208 15.46 39.43 -0.26
C VAL A 208 15.75 40.70 0.51
N GLU A 209 14.73 41.41 1.02
CA GLU A 209 14.95 42.59 1.87
C GLU A 209 15.55 42.20 3.22
N ASP A 210 15.13 41.10 3.83
CA ASP A 210 15.72 40.58 5.06
C ASP A 210 17.19 40.18 4.87
N PHE A 211 17.51 39.54 3.74
CA PHE A 211 18.89 39.29 3.34
C PHE A 211 19.68 40.60 3.18
N ARG A 212 19.14 41.60 2.46
CA ARG A 212 19.80 42.90 2.27
C ARG A 212 20.06 43.61 3.61
N ARG A 213 19.10 43.61 4.52
CA ARG A 213 19.26 44.16 5.89
C ARG A 213 20.39 43.46 6.64
N SER A 214 20.50 42.15 6.49
CA SER A 214 21.57 41.37 7.14
C SER A 214 22.99 41.75 6.67
N LEU A 215 23.14 42.18 5.41
CA LEU A 215 24.42 42.64 4.86
C LEU A 215 24.84 44.02 5.40
N GLN A 216 23.90 44.82 5.88
CA GLN A 216 24.15 46.18 6.37
C GLN A 216 24.51 46.24 7.87
N LEU A 217 24.28 45.15 8.62
CA LEU A 217 24.64 45.07 10.03
C LEU A 217 26.16 44.78 10.18
N PRO A 218 26.91 45.52 11.02
CA PRO A 218 28.30 45.20 11.32
C PRO A 218 28.39 43.78 11.88
N ARG A 219 29.30 42.95 11.37
CA ARG A 219 29.61 41.64 11.96
C ARG A 219 30.27 41.85 13.32
N GLU A 220 29.49 42.01 14.38
CA GLU A 220 30.02 42.05 15.75
C GLU A 220 30.60 40.67 16.12
N THR A 221 31.92 40.60 16.00
CA THR A 221 32.87 39.81 16.80
C THR A 221 32.33 38.57 17.53
N GLN A 222 32.43 37.40 16.90
CA GLN A 222 32.51 36.11 17.59
C GLN A 222 33.90 35.86 18.23
N SER A 223 34.53 36.90 18.78
CA SER A 223 35.78 36.77 19.51
C SER A 223 35.64 37.50 20.83
N LEU A 224 35.67 36.73 21.92
CA LEU A 224 36.18 37.06 23.26
C LEU A 224 35.43 36.23 24.33
N LYS A 225 35.80 34.96 24.45
CA LYS A 225 35.79 34.24 25.73
C LYS A 225 37.11 33.49 25.89
N SER A 226 38.17 34.27 26.04
CA SER A 226 39.46 33.82 26.55
C SER A 226 39.98 34.88 27.52
N THR A 227 39.32 35.03 28.67
CA THR A 227 39.92 35.74 29.81
C THR A 227 40.44 34.73 30.79
N ASP A 228 41.72 34.45 30.57
CA ASP A 228 42.79 34.20 31.53
C ASP A 228 42.41 34.46 32.99
N ARG A 229 42.58 33.45 33.84
CA ARG A 229 42.37 33.55 35.29
C ARG A 229 43.67 33.18 36.02
N HIS A 230 44.63 34.08 36.01
CA HIS A 230 45.74 34.12 36.96
C HIS A 230 45.93 35.57 37.44
N GLN A 231 45.58 35.83 38.72
CA GLN A 231 46.51 36.25 39.77
C GLN A 231 45.72 36.56 41.07
N LEU A 232 46.06 35.88 42.17
CA LEU A 232 45.94 36.37 43.56
C LEU A 232 46.98 37.48 43.79
N PRO A 233 46.88 38.44 44.75
CA PRO A 233 46.90 38.11 46.19
C PRO A 233 46.26 39.10 47.19
N GLY A 234 46.22 38.66 48.46
CA GLY A 234 46.07 39.49 49.68
C GLY A 234 44.65 39.43 50.25
N GLY A 235 44.41 39.14 51.52
CA GLY A 235 45.24 38.97 52.70
C GLY A 235 44.26 39.04 53.89
N GLY A 236 44.24 38.03 54.75
CA GLY A 236 43.27 37.93 55.84
C GLY A 236 43.77 36.98 56.92
N THR A 237 44.55 37.54 57.84
CA THR A 237 45.04 36.90 59.06
C THR A 237 43.97 36.88 60.16
N GLY A 238 43.96 35.80 60.95
CA GLY A 238 43.38 35.77 62.31
C GLY A 238 42.38 34.63 62.53
N THR A 239 42.81 33.44 62.97
CA THR A 239 43.01 32.95 64.36
C THR A 239 41.80 32.28 65.03
N LEU A 240 42.06 31.03 65.45
CA LEU A 240 41.61 30.33 66.67
C LEU A 240 40.15 29.87 66.80
N SER A 241 39.89 28.58 66.58
CA SER A 241 39.92 27.51 67.61
C SER A 241 39.68 26.15 66.97
#